data_AF-A0A950QDT6-F1
#
_entry.id   AF-A0A950QDT6-F1
#
_cell.length_a   1.000
_cell.length_b   1.000
_cell.length_c   1.000
_cell.angle_alpha   90.00
_cell.angle_beta   90.00
_cell.angle_gamma   90.00
#
_symmetry.space_group_name_H-M   'P 1'
#
loop_
_entity.id
_entity.type
_entity.pdbx_description
1 polymer ?
#
loop_
_entity_poly.entity_id
_entity_poly.type
_entity_poly.pdbx_seq_one_letter_code
_entity_poly.pdbx_strand_id
1 'polypeptide(L)' 'MRVSDGDGTTDLRLQSWLPVSPESDFPIQNLPFGSFSTPDADPRIGIAIGDRILDLHNAAGAGLFDDCCDRALLRA' A
#
# COMPACT_ATOMS: atom_id res chain seq x y z
N MET A 1 -26.99 -9.60 -13.43
CA MET A 1 -25.94 -9.06 -12.53
C MET A 1 -24.69 -9.89 -12.75
N ARG A 2 -23.79 -9.48 -13.66
CA ARG A 2 -22.47 -10.12 -13.74
C ARG A 2 -21.67 -9.53 -12.58
N VAL A 3 -21.41 -10.35 -11.57
CA VAL A 3 -20.36 -10.05 -10.60
C VAL A 3 -19.09 -10.09 -11.43
N SER A 4 -18.52 -8.93 -11.76
CA SER A 4 -17.20 -8.87 -12.37
C SER A 4 -16.24 -9.52 -11.37
N ASP A 5 -15.53 -10.55 -11.82
CA ASP A 5 -14.50 -11.22 -11.03
C ASP A 5 -13.57 -10.15 -10.44
N GLY A 6 -13.38 -10.19 -9.12
CA GLY A 6 -12.74 -9.14 -8.34
C GLY A 6 -11.39 -8.72 -8.91
N ASP A 7 -11.05 -7.45 -8.70
CA ASP A 7 -9.70 -6.94 -8.87
C ASP A 7 -8.73 -7.87 -8.13
N GLY A 8 -7.69 -8.37 -8.81
CA GLY A 8 -6.83 -9.46 -8.30
C GLY A 8 -6.11 -9.17 -6.97
N THR A 9 -6.32 -8.00 -6.36
CA THR A 9 -5.82 -7.55 -5.06
C THR A 9 -6.27 -8.44 -3.90
N THR A 10 -7.45 -9.07 -3.99
CA THR A 10 -8.00 -9.94 -2.93
C THR A 10 -7.65 -11.42 -3.13
N ASP A 11 -6.85 -11.76 -4.15
CA ASP A 11 -6.48 -13.16 -4.39
C ASP A 11 -5.57 -13.68 -3.27
N LEU A 12 -6.04 -14.70 -2.55
CA LEU A 12 -5.33 -15.33 -1.44
C LEU A 12 -4.05 -16.04 -1.89
N ARG A 13 -3.84 -16.23 -3.20
CA ARG A 13 -2.60 -16.76 -3.77
C ARG A 13 -1.49 -15.71 -3.87
N LEU A 14 -1.81 -14.42 -3.75
CA LEU A 14 -0.79 -13.38 -3.74
C LEU A 14 0.07 -13.50 -2.48
N GLN A 15 1.38 -13.47 -2.70
CA GLN A 15 2.39 -13.51 -1.66
C GLN A 15 3.20 -12.21 -1.74
N SER A 16 3.41 -11.58 -0.60
CA SER A 16 4.35 -10.47 -0.54
C SER A 16 5.77 -10.98 -0.71
N TRP A 17 6.61 -10.16 -1.35
CA TRP A 17 8.06 -10.34 -1.31
C TRP A 17 8.63 -10.06 0.09
N LEU A 18 7.87 -9.35 0.94
CA LEU A 18 8.16 -9.24 2.37
C LEU A 18 7.66 -10.50 3.09
N PRO A 19 8.44 -11.03 4.04
CA PRO A 19 7.97 -12.11 4.90
C PRO A 19 6.85 -11.57 5.78
N VAL A 20 5.62 -11.98 5.51
CA VAL A 20 4.43 -11.66 6.32
C VAL A 20 3.94 -12.95 6.94
N SER A 21 3.68 -12.93 8.26
CA SER A 21 3.10 -14.09 8.95
C SER A 21 1.71 -14.41 8.39
N PRO A 22 1.36 -15.70 8.17
CA PRO A 22 0.01 -16.09 7.78
C PRO A 22 -1.08 -15.66 8.77
N GLU A 23 -0.71 -15.41 10.03
CA GLU A 23 -1.62 -14.94 11.10
C GLU A 23 -1.58 -13.42 11.30
N SER A 24 -0.87 -12.67 10.45
CA SER A 24 -0.85 -11.21 10.55
C SER A 24 -2.20 -10.62 10.14
N ASP A 25 -2.66 -9.60 10.85
CA ASP A 25 -3.84 -8.81 10.47
C ASP A 25 -3.60 -7.95 9.19
N PHE A 26 -2.35 -7.87 8.73
CA PHE A 26 -1.91 -7.06 7.59
C PHE A 26 -1.24 -7.89 6.46
N PRO A 27 -1.94 -8.89 5.88
CA PRO A 27 -1.44 -9.61 4.70
C PRO A 27 -1.41 -8.68 3.47
N ILE A 28 -0.77 -9.10 2.37
CA ILE A 28 -0.68 -8.27 1.14
C ILE A 28 -2.06 -7.93 0.54
N GLN A 29 -3.07 -8.72 0.86
CA GLN A 29 -4.47 -8.51 0.48
C GLN A 29 -5.14 -7.40 1.31
N ASN A 30 -4.58 -7.05 2.47
CA ASN A 30 -5.13 -6.04 3.38
C ASN A 30 -4.04 -4.99 3.65
N LEU A 31 -4.04 -3.95 2.80
CA LEU A 31 -3.11 -2.83 2.87
C LEU A 31 -3.83 -1.57 3.38
N PRO A 32 -4.14 -1.48 4.69
CA PRO A 32 -4.83 -0.32 5.23
C PRO A 32 -3.92 0.91 5.19
N PHE A 33 -4.49 2.03 4.79
CA PHE A 33 -3.85 3.34 4.90
C PHE A 33 -3.98 3.83 6.34
N GLY A 34 -2.83 4.18 6.93
CA GLY A 34 -2.74 4.74 8.27
C GLY A 34 -1.88 5.99 8.28
N SER A 35 -2.12 6.87 9.23
CA SER A 35 -1.16 7.92 9.59
C SER A 35 -0.21 7.39 10.65
N PHE A 36 1.09 7.49 10.43
CA PHE A 36 2.11 7.10 11.41
C PHE A 36 3.06 8.27 11.67
N SER A 37 3.68 8.29 12.83
CA SER A 37 4.66 9.30 13.24
C SER A 37 5.87 8.59 13.85
N THR A 38 7.06 9.08 13.56
CA THR A 38 8.30 8.64 14.25
C THR A 38 8.81 9.81 15.11
N PRO A 39 9.63 9.57 16.14
CA PRO A 39 10.09 10.63 17.03
C PRO A 39 10.74 11.82 16.32
N ASP A 40 11.36 11.56 15.17
CA ASP A 40 12.13 12.53 14.39
C ASP A 40 11.40 13.07 13.15
N ALA A 41 10.11 12.72 12.95
CA ALA A 41 9.38 13.12 11.75
C ALA A 41 7.89 13.44 12.04
N ASP A 42 7.39 14.44 11.31
CA ASP A 42 5.96 14.78 11.29
C ASP A 42 5.09 13.57 10.87
N PRO A 43 3.81 13.53 11.27
CA PRO A 43 2.89 12.47 10.86
C PRO A 43 2.78 12.36 9.34
N ARG A 44 2.96 11.15 8.80
CA ARG A 44 2.88 10.85 7.36
C ARG A 44 1.89 9.73 7.09
N ILE A 45 1.42 9.63 5.85
CA ILE A 45 0.59 8.52 5.40
C ILE A 45 1.50 7.34 5.06
N GLY A 46 1.14 6.18 5.60
CA GLY A 46 1.80 4.92 5.30
C GLY A 46 0.80 3.78 5.16
N ILE A 47 1.30 2.65 4.67
CA ILE A 47 0.54 1.41 4.53
C ILE A 47 1.17 0.37 5.44
N ALA A 48 0.38 -0.27 6.30
CA ALA A 48 0.85 -1.38 7.12
C ALA A 48 0.92 -2.67 6.28
N ILE A 49 2.03 -3.40 6.38
CA ILE A 49 2.23 -4.72 5.77
C ILE A 49 3.05 -5.62 6.70
N GLY A 50 2.42 -6.68 7.20
CA GLY A 50 2.98 -7.48 8.29
C GLY A 50 3.38 -6.61 9.49
N ASP A 51 4.66 -6.69 9.87
CA ASP A 51 5.24 -5.93 10.99
C ASP A 51 5.94 -4.63 10.53
N ARG A 52 5.70 -4.17 9.30
CA ARG A 52 6.35 -2.98 8.73
C ARG A 52 5.31 -1.98 8.23
N ILE A 53 5.74 -0.73 8.09
CA ILE A 53 4.95 0.35 7.50
C ILE A 53 5.71 0.86 6.28
N LEU A 54 5.04 0.91 5.13
CA LEU A 54 5.51 1.56 3.92
C LEU A 54 5.20 3.06 3.99
N ASP A 55 6.24 3.90 4.00
CA ASP A 55 6.11 5.36 3.96
C ASP A 55 5.80 5.82 2.53
N LEU A 56 4.57 6.29 2.28
CA LEU A 56 4.16 6.76 0.96
C LEU A 56 4.80 8.10 0.59
N HIS A 57 5.10 8.95 1.57
CA HIS A 57 5.72 10.25 1.33
C HIS A 57 7.15 10.06 0.81
N ASN A 58 7.91 9.17 1.44
CA ASN A 58 9.26 8.85 0.99
C ASN A 58 9.25 8.11 -0.35
N ALA A 59 8.34 7.13 -0.53
CA ALA A 59 8.18 6.42 -1.80
C ALA A 59 7.85 7.36 -2.97
N ALA A 60 6.99 8.37 -2.74
CA ALA A 60 6.71 9.40 -3.73
C ALA A 60 7.91 10.31 -4.01
N GLY A 61 8.63 10.75 -2.96
CA GLY A 61 9.85 11.54 -3.12
C GLY A 61 10.98 10.80 -3.86
N ALA A 62 10.99 9.47 -3.77
CA ALA A 62 11.91 8.60 -4.49
C ALA A 62 11.50 8.31 -5.95
N GLY A 63 10.35 8.85 -6.41
CA GLY A 63 9.86 8.67 -7.79
C GLY A 63 9.27 7.28 -8.08
N LEU A 64 8.95 6.48 -7.05
CA LEU A 64 8.42 5.11 -7.24
C LEU A 64 7.01 5.08 -7.86
N PHE A 65 6.33 6.23 -7.91
CA PHE A 65 5.00 6.39 -8.48
C PHE A 65 5.00 7.18 -9.80
N ASP A 66 6.17 7.56 -10.31
CA ASP A 66 6.26 8.45 -11.48
C ASP A 66 5.66 7.82 -12.75
N ASP A 67 5.75 6.48 -12.88
CA ASP A 67 5.19 5.73 -14.00
C ASP A 67 3.67 5.49 -13.92
N CYS A 68 3.06 5.62 -12.73
CA CYS A 68 1.61 5.44 -12.56
C CYS A 68 0.83 6.76 -12.61
N CYS A 69 1.52 7.89 -12.44
CA CYS A 69 0.95 9.22 -12.61
C CYS A 69 0.86 9.57 -14.10
N ASP A 70 -0.09 8.97 -14.81
CA ASP A 70 -0.58 9.59 -16.04
C ASP A 70 -1.15 10.96 -15.65
N ARG A 71 -0.45 12.02 -16.07
CA ARG A 71 -0.69 13.43 -15.69
C ARG A 71 -2.09 13.94 -16.07
N ALA A 72 -2.88 13.11 -16.75
CA ALA A 72 -4.25 13.36 -17.17
C ALA A 72 -5.28 13.27 -16.02
N LEU A 73 -5.05 12.50 -14.94
CA LEU A 73 -6.05 12.30 -13.87
C LEU A 73 -5.96 13.30 -12.71
N LEU A 74 -4.88 14.10 -12.62
CA LEU A 74 -4.70 15.13 -11.58
C LEU A 74 -5.19 16.53 -12.01
N ARG A 75 -5.92 16.64 -13.12
CA ARG A 75 -6.70 17.85 -13.42
C ARG A 75 -8.12 17.66 -12.91
N ALA A 76 -8.42 18.40 -11.84
CA ALA A 76 -9.75 18.55 -11.23
C ALA A 76 -10.84 18.92 -12.24
#